data_AF-A0A8D5ZJ73-F1
#
_entry.id   AF-A0A8D5ZJ73-F1
#
_cell.length_a   1.000
_cell.length_b   1.000
_cell.length_c   1.000
_cell.angle_alpha   90.00
_cell.angle_beta   90.00
_cell.angle_gamma   90.00
#
_symmetry.space_group_name_H-M   'P 1'
#
loop_
_entity.id
_entity.type
_entity.pdbx_description
1 polymer ?
#
loop_
_entity_poly.entity_id
_entity_poly.type
_entity_poly.pdbx_seq_one_letter_code
_entity_poly.pdbx_strand_id
1 'polypeptide(L)'
;MEYRLRDIVNDEGEVVSVPKGFSAIMLGKRLMLIKGRNSILLVKVFKNVYAMRVVIHRKTYYRFVTYDSKIIENDNIVLPRRKKDNNITKALDVVIRKLEEVEDIDKIKDAIFYLYLAKNCLKGDKQSCSELEEQLFFEAES
;
A
#
# COMPACT_ATOMS: atom_id res chain seq x y z
N MET A 1 -14.66 0.94 19.95
CA MET A 1 -14.86 -0.07 18.87
C MET A 1 -13.60 -0.12 18.03
N GLU A 2 -13.14 -1.31 17.66
CA GLU A 2 -11.89 -1.53 16.90
C GLU A 2 -12.22 -2.28 15.61
N TYR A 3 -11.59 -1.88 14.51
CA TYR A 3 -11.64 -2.59 13.23
C TYR A 3 -10.21 -2.89 12.75
N ARG A 4 -9.93 -4.17 12.54
CA ARG A 4 -8.77 -4.65 11.81
C ARG A 4 -9.08 -4.76 10.32
N LEU A 5 -8.06 -4.87 9.50
CA LEU A 5 -8.24 -4.93 8.05
C LEU A 5 -9.13 -6.12 7.62
N ARG A 6 -8.96 -7.30 8.25
CA ARG A 6 -9.81 -8.47 7.98
C ARG A 6 -11.29 -8.28 8.27
N ASP A 7 -11.62 -7.33 9.16
CA ASP A 7 -13.02 -7.03 9.48
C ASP A 7 -13.65 -6.17 8.36
N ILE A 8 -12.82 -5.56 7.51
CA ILE A 8 -13.22 -4.64 6.45
C ILE A 8 -13.18 -5.33 5.07
N VAL A 9 -12.17 -6.14 4.80
CA VAL A 9 -11.99 -6.85 3.52
C VAL A 9 -11.64 -8.33 3.69
N ASN A 10 -12.10 -9.17 2.76
CA ASN A 10 -11.77 -10.60 2.68
C ASN A 10 -10.51 -10.86 1.85
N ASP A 11 -10.07 -12.13 1.85
CA ASP A 11 -8.91 -12.64 1.11
C ASP A 11 -8.97 -12.37 -0.39
N GLU A 12 -10.13 -12.10 -0.97
CA GLU A 12 -10.32 -11.78 -2.38
C GLU A 12 -10.17 -10.26 -2.66
N GLY A 13 -10.22 -9.43 -1.62
CA GLY A 13 -10.18 -7.96 -1.72
C GLY A 13 -11.56 -7.31 -1.78
N GLU A 14 -12.60 -8.07 -1.48
CA GLU A 14 -13.99 -7.61 -1.42
C GLU A 14 -14.32 -7.07 -0.04
N VAL A 15 -15.34 -6.20 0.03
CA VAL A 15 -15.76 -5.57 1.29
C VAL A 15 -16.60 -6.53 2.12
N VAL A 16 -16.13 -6.84 3.33
CA VAL A 16 -16.85 -7.66 4.31
C VAL A 16 -17.75 -6.79 5.17
N SER A 17 -17.21 -5.68 5.68
CA SER A 17 -18.00 -4.75 6.48
C SER A 17 -17.49 -3.31 6.34
N VAL A 18 -18.38 -2.36 6.56
CA VAL A 18 -18.04 -0.94 6.57
C VAL A 18 -18.00 -0.44 8.01
N PRO A 19 -16.87 0.10 8.48
CA PRO A 19 -16.76 0.66 9.82
C PRO A 19 -17.80 1.74 10.11
N LYS A 20 -18.34 1.76 11.34
CA LYS A 20 -19.40 2.72 11.72
C LYS A 20 -18.96 4.16 11.47
N GLY A 21 -19.83 4.92 10.79
CA GLY A 21 -19.57 6.33 10.46
C GLY A 21 -18.62 6.54 9.28
N PHE A 22 -18.27 5.47 8.56
CA PHE A 22 -17.59 5.55 7.26
C PHE A 22 -18.57 5.18 6.14
N SER A 23 -18.36 5.81 4.99
CA SER A 23 -18.90 5.36 3.70
C SER A 23 -17.83 4.58 2.96
N ALA A 24 -18.21 3.57 2.17
CA ALA A 24 -17.30 2.79 1.35
C ALA A 24 -17.60 2.97 -0.13
N ILE A 25 -16.55 3.07 -0.95
CA ILE A 25 -16.62 3.08 -2.42
C ILE A 25 -15.65 2.02 -2.92
N MET A 26 -16.14 1.11 -3.77
CA MET A 26 -15.33 0.12 -4.46
C MET A 26 -15.14 0.50 -5.92
N LEU A 27 -13.89 0.51 -6.38
CA LEU A 27 -13.50 0.72 -7.77
C LEU A 27 -12.51 -0.39 -8.17
N GLY A 28 -13.02 -1.47 -8.75
CA GLY A 28 -12.24 -2.69 -8.97
C GLY A 28 -11.71 -3.26 -7.65
N LYS A 29 -10.40 -3.54 -7.57
CA LYS A 29 -9.73 -4.05 -6.35
C LYS A 29 -9.27 -2.96 -5.36
N ARG A 30 -9.83 -1.75 -5.48
CA ARG A 30 -9.47 -0.58 -4.66
C ARG A 30 -10.67 -0.20 -3.79
N LEU A 31 -10.49 -0.28 -2.47
CA LEU A 31 -11.48 0.13 -1.48
C LEU A 31 -11.14 1.52 -0.96
N MET A 32 -12.08 2.45 -1.08
CA MET A 32 -11.99 3.75 -0.42
C MET A 32 -13.00 3.84 0.73
N LEU A 33 -12.52 4.13 1.94
CA LEU A 33 -13.34 4.47 3.10
C LEU A 33 -13.31 5.98 3.32
N ILE A 34 -14.46 6.60 3.57
CA ILE A 34 -14.62 8.05 3.70
C ILE A 34 -15.33 8.37 5.02
N LYS A 35 -14.77 9.29 5.80
CA LYS A 35 -15.41 9.84 7.01
C LYS A 35 -15.19 11.34 7.08
N GLY A 36 -16.23 12.11 6.73
CA GLY A 36 -16.14 13.56 6.64
C GLY A 36 -15.04 14.00 5.66
N ARG A 37 -14.02 14.72 6.15
CA ARG A 37 -12.85 15.16 5.36
C ARG A 37 -11.68 14.18 5.37
N ASN A 38 -11.84 13.02 6.01
CA ASN A 38 -10.81 12.00 6.08
C ASN A 38 -11.13 10.86 5.11
N SER A 39 -10.10 10.23 4.56
CA SER A 39 -10.27 9.05 3.72
C SER A 39 -9.14 8.05 3.90
N ILE A 40 -9.46 6.78 3.63
CA ILE A 40 -8.51 5.68 3.56
C ILE A 40 -8.69 5.03 2.20
N LEU A 41 -7.63 4.88 1.43
CA LEU A 41 -7.59 4.06 0.22
C LEU A 41 -6.78 2.81 0.53
N LEU A 42 -7.39 1.64 0.35
CA LEU A 42 -6.80 0.32 0.52
C LEU A 42 -6.69 -0.34 -0.86
N VAL A 43 -5.48 -0.79 -1.19
CA VAL A 43 -5.19 -1.51 -2.43
C VAL A 43 -4.51 -2.81 -2.06
N LYS A 44 -5.07 -3.94 -2.49
CA LYS A 44 -4.45 -5.24 -2.27
C LYS A 44 -3.16 -5.36 -3.08
N VAL A 45 -2.08 -5.76 -2.43
CA VAL A 45 -0.75 -5.88 -3.06
C VAL A 45 -0.38 -7.35 -3.22
N PHE A 46 -0.38 -8.11 -2.12
CA PHE A 46 0.01 -9.52 -2.13
C PHE A 46 -0.58 -10.26 -0.94
N LYS A 47 -1.29 -11.38 -1.17
CA LYS A 47 -1.96 -12.17 -0.13
C LYS A 47 -2.73 -11.27 0.85
N ASN A 48 -2.38 -11.30 2.13
CA ASN A 48 -3.00 -10.52 3.22
C ASN A 48 -2.36 -9.12 3.42
N VAL A 49 -1.59 -8.60 2.45
CA VAL A 49 -0.88 -7.32 2.51
C VAL A 49 -1.56 -6.28 1.60
N TYR A 50 -1.85 -5.12 2.18
CA TYR A 50 -2.51 -4.00 1.51
C TYR A 50 -1.67 -2.74 1.65
N ALA A 51 -1.57 -1.98 0.55
CA ALA A 51 -1.12 -0.61 0.56
C ALA A 51 -2.26 0.27 1.06
N MET A 52 -1.99 1.08 2.09
CA MET A 52 -2.94 2.01 2.68
C MET A 52 -2.45 3.44 2.49
N ARG A 53 -3.27 4.27 1.85
CA ARG A 53 -3.11 5.73 1.81
C ARG A 53 -4.19 6.35 2.68
N VAL A 54 -3.81 7.15 3.66
CA VAL A 54 -4.71 7.82 4.59
C VAL A 54 -4.61 9.32 4.41
N VAL A 55 -5.73 10.01 4.25
CA VAL A 55 -5.83 11.47 4.25
C VAL A 55 -6.55 11.90 5.52
N ILE A 56 -5.87 12.69 6.36
CA ILE A 56 -6.45 13.28 7.58
C ILE A 56 -6.11 14.76 7.62
N HIS A 57 -7.12 15.63 7.74
CA HIS A 57 -6.93 17.09 7.83
C HIS A 57 -5.96 17.63 6.75
N ARG A 58 -6.11 17.20 5.49
CA ARG A 58 -5.25 17.53 4.33
C ARG A 58 -3.82 16.98 4.35
N LYS A 59 -3.42 16.20 5.36
CA LYS A 59 -2.15 15.48 5.38
C LYS A 59 -2.35 14.07 4.84
N THR A 60 -1.42 13.63 4.00
CA THR A 60 -1.44 12.28 3.42
C THR A 60 -0.38 11.42 4.10
N TYR A 61 -0.75 10.19 4.42
CA TYR A 61 0.10 9.17 5.04
C TYR A 61 0.03 7.88 4.22
N TYR A 62 1.15 7.17 4.13
CA TYR A 62 1.26 5.90 3.42
C TYR A 62 1.81 4.83 4.35
N ARG A 63 1.27 3.61 4.27
CA ARG A 63 1.71 2.47 5.06
C ARG A 63 1.26 1.15 4.44
N PHE A 64 2.04 0.09 4.59
CA PHE A 64 1.54 -1.27 4.41
C PHE A 64 0.86 -1.80 5.68
N VAL A 65 -0.28 -2.43 5.49
CA VAL A 65 -1.08 -3.04 6.54
C VAL A 65 -1.36 -4.50 6.19
N THR A 66 -1.39 -5.32 7.21
CA THR A 66 -1.78 -6.74 7.14
C THR A 66 -3.18 -6.93 7.71
N TYR A 67 -3.75 -8.12 7.58
CA TYR A 67 -5.08 -8.44 8.11
C TYR A 67 -5.26 -8.20 9.60
N ASP A 68 -4.21 -8.41 10.38
CA ASP A 68 -4.20 -8.15 11.82
C ASP A 68 -3.94 -6.70 12.18
N SER A 69 -3.58 -5.86 11.19
CA SER A 69 -3.34 -4.44 11.44
C SER A 69 -4.65 -3.75 11.80
N LYS A 70 -4.65 -3.09 12.95
CA LYS A 70 -5.73 -2.18 13.34
C LYS A 70 -5.74 -0.97 12.41
N ILE A 71 -6.88 -0.69 11.80
CA ILE A 71 -7.07 0.42 10.85
C ILE A 71 -7.87 1.54 11.51
N ILE A 72 -8.87 1.19 12.33
CA ILE A 72 -9.74 2.14 13.03
C ILE A 72 -9.84 1.73 14.50
N GLU A 73 -9.69 2.69 15.40
CA GLU A 73 -9.83 2.51 16.84
C GLU A 73 -10.60 3.71 17.41
N ASN A 74 -11.68 3.43 18.14
CA ASN A 74 -12.57 4.44 18.73
C ASN A 74 -13.02 5.49 17.69
N ASP A 75 -13.48 4.99 16.54
CA ASP A 75 -13.92 5.74 15.38
C ASP A 75 -12.87 6.66 14.74
N ASN A 76 -11.60 6.55 15.15
CA ASN A 76 -10.48 7.30 14.59
C ASN A 76 -9.61 6.40 13.73
N ILE A 77 -9.06 6.96 12.64
CA ILE A 77 -8.11 6.26 11.79
C ILE A 77 -6.79 6.11 12.54
N VAL A 78 -6.28 4.89 12.66
CA VAL A 78 -5.02 4.59 13.32
C VAL A 78 -3.88 5.09 12.45
N LEU A 79 -3.28 6.22 12.84
CA LEU A 79 -2.15 6.79 12.13
C LEU A 79 -0.85 6.02 12.39
N PRO A 80 0.06 5.96 11.41
CA PRO A 80 1.42 5.46 11.63
C PRO A 80 2.11 6.28 12.73
N ARG A 81 2.71 5.60 13.72
CA ARG A 81 3.45 6.27 14.80
C ARG A 81 4.66 7.00 14.18
N ARG A 82 4.71 8.33 14.37
CA ARG A 82 5.62 9.33 13.74
C ARG A 82 7.14 9.05 13.69
N LYS A 83 7.65 7.88 14.11
CA LYS A 83 9.10 7.60 14.16
C LYS A 83 9.56 6.24 13.62
N LYS A 84 8.68 5.35 13.10
CA LYS A 84 9.11 3.96 12.83
C LYS A 84 8.59 3.27 11.56
N ASP A 85 7.93 3.96 10.64
CA ASP A 85 7.46 3.32 9.39
C ASP A 85 8.36 3.61 8.18
N ASN A 86 9.69 3.50 8.36
CA ASN A 86 10.61 3.12 7.26
C ASN A 86 10.41 1.65 6.82
N ASN A 87 9.31 1.02 7.22
CA ASN A 87 9.02 -0.39 6.99
C ASN A 87 8.85 -0.69 5.49
N ILE A 88 8.38 0.26 4.68
CA ILE A 88 8.23 0.07 3.23
C ILE A 88 9.59 -0.05 2.57
N THR A 89 10.47 0.94 2.78
CA THR A 89 11.81 0.95 2.18
C THR A 89 12.66 -0.22 2.69
N LYS A 90 12.56 -0.55 3.99
CA LYS A 90 13.25 -1.72 4.57
C LYS A 90 12.69 -3.06 4.09
N ALA A 91 11.38 -3.17 3.91
CA ALA A 91 10.78 -4.38 3.35
C ALA A 91 11.17 -4.55 1.88
N LEU A 92 11.19 -3.47 1.10
CA LEU A 92 11.71 -3.46 -0.26
C LEU A 92 13.18 -3.89 -0.27
N ASP A 93 14.02 -3.40 0.65
CA ASP A 93 15.42 -3.83 0.77
C ASP A 93 15.56 -5.34 1.01
N VAL A 94 14.72 -5.92 1.87
CA VAL A 94 14.73 -7.37 2.15
C VAL A 94 14.26 -8.18 0.94
N VAL A 95 13.22 -7.72 0.24
CA VAL A 95 12.70 -8.39 -0.96
C VAL A 95 13.72 -8.35 -2.08
N ILE A 96 14.33 -7.19 -2.34
CA ILE A 96 15.38 -7.02 -3.36
C ILE A 96 16.55 -7.97 -3.07
N ARG A 97 17.07 -8.00 -1.84
CA ARG A 97 18.19 -8.90 -1.48
C ARG A 97 17.86 -10.37 -1.69
N LYS A 98 16.66 -10.81 -1.29
CA LYS A 98 16.24 -12.20 -1.50
C LYS A 98 16.08 -12.56 -2.98
N LEU A 99 15.71 -11.60 -3.82
CA LEU A 99 15.64 -11.81 -5.25
C LEU A 99 17.05 -11.85 -5.86
N GLU A 100 17.98 -11.01 -5.41
CA GLU A 100 19.39 -11.05 -5.84
C GLU A 100 20.10 -12.38 -5.46
N GLU A 101 19.61 -13.09 -4.45
CA GLU A 101 20.12 -14.40 -4.01
C GLU A 101 19.61 -15.59 -4.87
N VAL A 102 18.73 -15.37 -5.84
CA VAL A 102 18.19 -16.44 -6.71
C VAL A 102 19.21 -16.82 -7.80
N GLU A 103 19.37 -18.13 -8.04
CA GLU A 103 20.37 -18.68 -8.98
C GLU A 103 20.24 -18.20 -10.44
N ASP A 104 19.06 -17.74 -10.85
CA ASP A 104 18.76 -17.32 -12.23
C ASP A 104 18.35 -15.84 -12.28
N ILE A 105 19.32 -14.97 -11.95
CA ILE A 105 19.11 -13.52 -11.84
C ILE A 105 18.64 -12.89 -13.17
N ASP A 106 19.02 -13.49 -14.30
CA ASP A 106 18.66 -12.99 -15.63
C ASP A 106 17.16 -13.00 -15.90
N LYS A 107 16.40 -13.89 -15.23
CA LYS A 107 14.93 -13.95 -15.34
C LYS A 107 14.19 -12.93 -14.48
N ILE A 108 14.86 -12.34 -13.50
CA ILE A 108 14.22 -11.47 -12.48
C ILE A 108 14.83 -10.07 -12.41
N LYS A 109 15.86 -9.78 -13.22
CA LYS A 109 16.57 -8.50 -13.27
C LYS A 109 15.64 -7.31 -13.46
N ASP A 110 14.61 -7.43 -14.30
CA ASP A 110 13.66 -6.34 -14.58
C ASP A 110 12.76 -6.09 -13.36
N ALA A 111 12.29 -7.14 -12.69
CA ALA A 111 11.55 -7.03 -11.45
C ALA A 111 12.39 -6.38 -10.32
N ILE A 112 13.67 -6.75 -10.21
CA ILE A 112 14.61 -6.14 -9.27
C ILE A 112 14.79 -4.64 -9.60
N PHE A 113 14.96 -4.30 -10.87
CA PHE A 113 15.08 -2.93 -11.35
C PHE A 113 13.85 -2.09 -10.98
N TYR A 114 12.63 -2.57 -11.24
CA TYR A 114 11.40 -1.87 -10.85
C TYR A 114 11.26 -1.68 -9.33
N LEU A 115 11.68 -2.67 -8.54
CA LEU A 115 11.70 -2.55 -7.07
C LEU A 115 12.69 -1.48 -6.60
N TYR A 116 13.85 -1.34 -7.26
CA TYR A 116 14.80 -0.26 -7.00
C TYR A 116 14.22 1.12 -7.38
N LEU A 117 13.58 1.25 -8.55
CA LEU A 117 12.90 2.49 -8.95
C LEU A 117 11.81 2.88 -7.94
N ALA A 118 10.96 1.93 -7.55
CA ALA A 118 9.92 2.15 -6.56
C ALA A 118 10.50 2.59 -5.20
N LYS A 119 11.57 1.93 -4.74
CA LYS A 119 12.29 2.28 -3.51
C LYS A 119 12.85 3.71 -3.56
N ASN A 120 13.50 4.10 -4.66
CA ASN A 120 14.12 5.40 -4.80
C ASN A 120 13.07 6.52 -4.97
N CYS A 121 12.00 6.25 -5.71
CA CYS A 121 10.86 7.16 -5.80
C CYS A 121 10.24 7.41 -4.41
N LEU A 122 10.07 6.37 -3.60
CA LEU A 122 9.59 6.49 -2.21
C LEU A 122 10.54 7.29 -1.30
N LYS A 123 11.84 7.38 -1.64
CA LYS A 123 12.82 8.24 -0.97
C LYS A 123 12.80 9.70 -1.47
N GLY A 124 11.98 10.00 -2.48
CA GLY A 124 11.84 11.32 -3.07
C GLY A 124 12.71 11.58 -4.30
N ASP A 125 13.32 10.55 -4.90
CA ASP A 125 14.05 10.69 -6.15
C ASP A 125 13.08 10.86 -7.33
N LYS A 126 13.09 12.05 -7.94
CA LYS A 126 12.14 12.42 -9.00
C LYS A 126 12.37 11.65 -10.29
N GLN A 127 13.63 11.36 -10.63
CA GLN A 127 13.96 10.61 -11.85
C GLN A 127 13.42 9.19 -11.77
N SER A 128 13.66 8.50 -10.64
CA SER A 128 13.09 7.16 -10.40
C SER A 128 11.56 7.15 -10.43
N CYS A 129 10.89 8.23 -9.99
CA CYS A 129 9.42 8.32 -10.09
C CYS A 129 8.94 8.46 -11.53
N SER A 130 9.56 9.33 -12.32
CA SER A 130 9.19 9.52 -13.74
C SER A 130 9.44 8.26 -14.56
N GLU A 131 10.57 7.58 -14.35
CA GLU A 131 10.90 6.34 -15.05
C GLU A 131 9.94 5.20 -14.66
N LEU A 132 9.53 5.13 -13.39
CA LEU A 132 8.50 4.19 -12.95
C LEU A 132 7.13 4.50 -13.59
N GLU A 133 6.75 5.78 -13.70
CA GLU A 133 5.51 6.19 -14.35
C GLU A 133 5.51 5.81 -15.83
N GLU A 134 6.55 6.17 -16.58
CA GLU A 134 6.68 5.86 -18.01
C GLU A 134 6.53 4.35 -18.29
N GLN A 135 7.20 3.52 -17.50
CA GLN A 135 7.17 2.07 -17.66
C GLN A 135 5.79 1.46 -17.38
N LEU A 136 5.08 1.96 -16.36
CA LEU A 136 3.71 1.52 -16.04
C LEU A 136 2.68 1.97 -17.08
N PHE A 137 2.91 3.10 -17.76
CA PHE A 137 2.06 3.56 -18.85
C PHE A 137 2.25 2.73 -20.13
N PHE A 138 3.48 2.33 -20.45
CA PHE A 138 3.76 1.48 -21.63
C PHE A 138 3.17 0.06 -21.50
N GLU A 139 3.18 -0.55 -20.31
CA GLU A 139 2.58 -1.88 -20.09
C GLU A 139 1.04 -1.87 -20.11
N ALA A 140 0.40 -0.72 -19.86
CA ALA A 140 -1.06 -0.61 -19.86
C ALA A 140 -1.67 -0.41 -21.26
N GLU A 141 -0.85 -0.07 -22.26
CA GLU A 141 -1.28 0.12 -23.66
C GLU A 141 -0.98 -1.11 -24.57
N SER A 142 -0.41 -2.18 -24.00
CA SER A 142 -0.11 -3.45 -24.67
C SER A 142 -1.06 -4.58 -24.27
#